data_AF-A0A7Y7PLU7-F1
#
_entry.id   AF-A0A7Y7PLU7-F1
#
_cell.length_a   1.000
_cell.length_b   1.000
_cell.length_c   1.000
_cell.angle_alpha   90.00
_cell.angle_beta   90.00
_cell.angle_gamma   90.00
#
_symmetry.space_group_name_H-M   'P 1'
#
loop_
_entity.id
_entity.type
_entity.pdbx_description
1 polymer ?
#
loop_
_entity_poly.entity_id
_entity_poly.type
_entity_poly.pdbx_seq_one_letter_code
_entity_poly.pdbx_strand_id
1 'polypeptide(L)' 'MAWPPTPATRRVIAWLFLTAGILLVLGVSMQLWVIYAEYQRLGSDNLNSTALVLRLMLLVTAVMMLRYGWRELRGNDTVD' A
#
# COMPACT_ATOMS: atom_id res chain seq x y z
N MET A 1 23.88 12.75 -0.07
CA MET A 1 22.79 13.14 -0.98
C MET A 1 22.47 14.60 -0.72
N ALA A 2 22.23 15.42 -1.74
CA ALA A 2 21.80 16.80 -1.52
C ALA A 2 20.37 16.77 -0.96
N TRP A 3 20.22 17.19 0.28
CA TRP A 3 18.93 17.42 0.92
C TRP A 3 18.68 18.93 0.92
N PRO A 4 17.49 19.41 0.51
CA PRO A 4 16.33 18.65 0.06
C PRO A 4 16.47 18.10 -1.38
N PRO A 5 15.83 16.97 -1.71
CA PRO A 5 15.75 16.44 -3.08
C PRO A 5 15.10 17.46 -4.00
N THR A 6 15.57 17.52 -5.25
CA THR A 6 15.02 18.44 -6.26
C THR A 6 13.53 18.13 -6.52
N PRO A 7 12.73 19.12 -6.97
CA PRO A 7 11.30 18.92 -7.23
C PRO A 7 11.01 17.76 -8.20
N ALA A 8 11.87 17.55 -9.20
CA ALA A 8 11.76 16.44 -10.14
C ALA A 8 11.96 15.08 -9.43
N THR A 9 12.96 14.94 -8.57
CA THR A 9 13.21 13.70 -7.81
C THR A 9 12.08 13.41 -6.83
N ARG A 10 11.52 14.43 -6.16
CA ARG A 10 10.34 14.29 -5.29
C ARG A 10 9.14 13.72 -6.03
N ARG A 11 8.84 14.24 -7.23
CA ARG A 11 7.75 13.72 -8.08
C ARG A 11 7.95 12.26 -8.47
N VAL A 12 9.18 11.87 -8.85
CA VAL A 12 9.49 10.47 -9.17
C VAL A 12 9.27 9.57 -7.96
N ILE A 13 9.78 9.96 -6.78
CA ILE A 13 9.56 9.23 -5.53
C ILE A 13 8.05 9.10 -5.24
N ALA A 14 7.29 10.18 -5.40
CA ALA A 14 5.84 10.17 -5.19
C ALA A 14 5.14 9.14 -6.10
N TRP A 15 5.49 9.10 -7.39
CA TRP A 15 4.96 8.13 -8.33
C TRP A 15 5.35 6.70 -7.99
N LEU A 16 6.58 6.45 -7.55
CA LEU A 16 7.02 5.12 -7.09
C LEU A 16 6.22 4.65 -5.88
N PHE A 17 5.95 5.54 -4.91
CA PHE A 17 5.12 5.21 -3.76
C PHE A 17 3.67 4.94 -4.15
N LEU A 18 3.12 5.70 -5.10
CA LEU A 18 1.77 5.45 -5.60
C LEU A 18 1.67 4.11 -6.33
N THR A 19 2.57 3.83 -7.27
CA THR A 19 2.52 2.57 -8.04
C THR A 19 2.75 1.36 -7.14
N ALA A 20 3.74 1.42 -6.24
CA ALA A 20 3.97 0.37 -5.26
C ALA A 20 2.77 0.18 -4.33
N GLY A 21 2.18 1.28 -3.85
CA GLY A 21 0.97 1.25 -3.02
C GLY A 21 -0.22 0.60 -3.74
N ILE A 22 -0.48 0.96 -5.00
CA ILE A 22 -1.56 0.37 -5.80
C ILE A 22 -1.33 -1.13 -5.99
N LEU A 23 -0.13 -1.53 -6.39
CA LEU A 23 0.21 -2.94 -6.60
C LEU A 23 0.09 -3.74 -5.31
N LEU A 24 0.50 -3.17 -4.18
CA LEU A 24 0.39 -3.81 -2.89
C LEU A 24 -1.08 -3.96 -2.46
N VAL A 25 -1.92 -2.93 -2.65
CA VAL A 25 -3.37 -3.04 -2.40
C VAL A 25 -3.99 -4.15 -3.23
N LEU A 26 -3.66 -4.22 -4.53
CA LEU A 26 -4.17 -5.27 -5.42
C LEU A 26 -3.71 -6.67 -4.99
N GLY A 27 -2.44 -6.83 -4.63
CA GLY A 27 -1.92 -8.10 -4.16
C GLY A 27 -2.60 -8.57 -2.86
N VAL A 28 -2.76 -7.65 -1.89
CA VAL A 28 -3.41 -7.97 -0.62
C VAL A 28 -4.90 -8.24 -0.78
N SER A 29 -5.61 -7.51 -1.66
CA SER A 29 -7.03 -7.74 -1.90
C SER A 29 -7.29 -9.12 -2.53
N MET A 30 -6.44 -9.55 -3.48
CA MET A 30 -6.49 -10.90 -4.03
C MET A 30 -6.25 -11.97 -2.95
N GLN A 31 -5.27 -11.76 -2.06
CA GLN A 31 -5.01 -12.70 -0.97
C GLN A 31 -6.17 -12.78 0.02
N LEU A 32 -6.79 -11.64 0.37
CA LEU A 32 -7.98 -11.61 1.23
C LEU A 32 -9.16 -12.34 0.58
N TRP A 33 -9.33 -12.22 -0.73
CA TRP A 33 -10.34 -12.98 -1.47
C TRP A 33 -10.12 -14.49 -1.37
N VAL A 34 -8.87 -14.96 -1.50
CA VAL A 34 -8.54 -16.39 -1.36
C VAL A 34 -8.88 -16.89 0.04
N ILE A 35 -8.52 -16.13 1.09
CA ILE A 35 -8.85 -16.50 2.47
C ILE A 35 -10.35 -16.55 2.68
N TYR A 36 -11.09 -15.57 2.13
CA TYR A 36 -12.54 -15.56 2.21
C TYR A 36 -13.14 -16.80 1.52
N ALA A 37 -12.63 -17.17 0.35
CA ALA A 37 -13.08 -18.37 -0.35
C ALA A 37 -12.75 -19.66 0.43
N GLU A 38 -11.59 -19.74 1.07
CA GLU A 38 -11.23 -20.86 1.96
C GLU A 38 -12.15 -20.93 3.19
N TYR A 39 -12.42 -19.78 3.81
CA TYR A 39 -13.34 -19.68 4.95
C TYR A 39 -14.73 -20.21 4.61
N GLN A 40 -15.26 -19.87 3.43
CA GLN A 40 -16.56 -20.35 2.95
C GLN A 40 -16.59 -21.88 2.71
N ARG A 41 -15.45 -22.49 2.36
CA ARG A 41 -15.37 -23.92 2.04
C ARG A 41 -15.06 -24.80 3.25
N LEU A 42 -14.16 -24.35 4.11
CA LEU A 42 -13.54 -25.17 5.16
C LEU A 42 -13.95 -24.73 6.57
N GLY A 43 -14.69 -23.62 6.69
CA GLY A 43 -15.08 -23.05 7.98
C GLY A 43 -13.95 -22.28 8.68
N SER A 44 -14.22 -21.85 9.91
CA SER A 44 -13.32 -20.99 10.71
C SER A 44 -12.03 -21.68 11.16
N ASP A 45 -12.04 -23.00 11.29
CA ASP A 45 -10.94 -23.74 11.92
C ASP A 45 -9.66 -23.73 11.08
N ASN A 46 -9.77 -23.41 9.78
CA ASN A 46 -8.64 -23.33 8.87
C ASN A 46 -8.13 -21.89 8.67
N LEU A 47 -8.68 -20.90 9.39
CA LEU A 47 -8.20 -19.53 9.34
C LEU A 47 -6.90 -19.37 10.13
N ASN A 48 -5.78 -19.28 9.42
CA ASN A 48 -4.51 -18.92 10.04
C ASN A 48 -4.50 -17.44 10.46
N SER A 49 -4.72 -17.20 11.76
CA SER A 49 -4.78 -15.87 12.36
C SER A 49 -3.52 -15.04 12.14
N THR A 50 -2.33 -15.64 12.22
CA THR A 50 -1.05 -14.95 11.99
C THR A 50 -0.97 -14.44 10.55
N ALA A 51 -1.35 -15.27 9.59
CA ALA A 51 -1.32 -14.91 8.18
C ALA A 51 -2.37 -13.84 7.84
N LEU A 52 -3.52 -13.83 8.53
CA LEU A 52 -4.52 -12.76 8.41
C LEU A 52 -3.96 -11.42 8.92
N VAL A 53 -3.37 -11.40 10.12
CA VAL A 53 -2.79 -10.19 10.72
C VAL A 53 -1.70 -9.58 9.83
N LEU A 54 -0.81 -10.41 9.26
CA LEU A 54 0.22 -9.94 8.34
C LEU A 54 -0.37 -9.24 7.10
N ARG A 55 -1.44 -9.80 6.52
CA ARG A 55 -2.11 -9.20 5.36
C ARG A 55 -2.79 -7.89 5.71
N LEU A 56 -3.37 -7.78 6.90
CA LEU A 56 -3.90 -6.51 7.39
C LEU A 56 -2.80 -5.46 7.60
N MET A 57 -1.64 -5.84 8.14
CA MET A 57 -0.49 -4.94 8.25
C MET A 57 0.02 -4.48 6.87
N LEU A 58 0.06 -5.38 5.89
CA LEU A 58 0.39 -5.03 4.50
C LEU A 58 -0.64 -4.09 3.88
N LEU A 59 -1.93 -4.27 4.17
CA LEU A 59 -2.98 -3.35 3.73
C LEU A 59 -2.77 -1.95 4.30
N VAL A 60 -2.49 -1.85 5.61
CA VAL A 60 -2.16 -0.56 6.26
C VAL A 60 -0.94 0.09 5.61
N THR A 61 0.10 -0.70 5.35
CA THR A 61 1.33 -0.23 4.68
C THR A 61 1.03 0.30 3.28
N ALA A 62 0.19 -0.41 2.51
CA ALA A 62 -0.22 0.01 1.17
C ALA A 62 -0.96 1.35 1.20
N VAL A 63 -1.91 1.51 2.13
CA VAL A 63 -2.65 2.77 2.32
C VAL A 63 -1.71 3.91 2.73
N MET A 64 -0.73 3.65 3.60
CA MET A 64 0.27 4.65 4.00
C MET A 64 1.15 5.08 2.82
N MET A 65 1.57 4.14 1.96
CA MET A 65 2.32 4.44 0.74
C MET A 65 1.51 5.31 -0.22
N LEU A 66 0.23 4.98 -0.43
CA LEU A 66 -0.68 5.79 -1.25
C LEU A 66 -0.83 7.20 -0.68
N ARG A 67 -1.08 7.32 0.62
CA ARG A 67 -1.21 8.62 1.30
C ARG A 67 0.05 9.46 1.15
N TYR A 68 1.23 8.86 1.30
CA TYR A 68 2.50 9.55 1.16
C TYR A 68 2.72 10.05 -0.27
N GLY A 69 2.58 9.17 -1.27
CA GLY A 69 2.72 9.55 -2.68
C GLY A 69 1.74 10.65 -3.10
N TRP A 70 0.49 10.61 -2.61
CA TRP A 70 -0.50 11.64 -2.88
C TRP A 70 -0.21 12.98 -2.20
N ARG A 71 0.30 12.95 -0.97
CA ARG A 71 0.72 14.16 -0.27
C ARG A 71 1.87 14.84 -1.03
N GLU A 72 2.82 14.05 -1.52
CA GLU A 72 4.00 14.57 -2.19
C GLU A 72 3.69 15.17 -3.58
N LEU A 73 2.70 14.62 -4.30
CA LEU A 73 2.19 15.21 -5.54
C LEU A 73 1.45 16.54 -5.32
N ARG A 74 0.62 16.63 -4.26
CA ARG A 74 -0.16 17.85 -3.95
C ARG A 74 0.68 18.94 -3.25
N GLY A 75 1.74 18.55 -2.54
CA GLY A 75 2.66 19.47 -1.87
C GLY A 75 3.60 20.22 -2.81
N ASN A 76 3.32 20.24 -4.13
CA ASN A 76 4.06 21.01 -5.12
C ASN A 76 3.32 22.29 -5.57
N ASP A 77 2.09 22.54 -5.10
CA ASP A 77 1.30 23.71 -5.53
C ASP A 77 1.43 24.93 -4.58
N THR A 78 2.41 24.94 -3.67
CA THR A 78 2.58 26.00 -2.65
C THR A 78 3.96 26.65 -2.62
N VAL A 79 4.81 26.37 -3.61
CA VAL A 79 6.11 27.05 -3.73
C VAL A 79 6.27 27.47 -5.19
N ASP A 80 6.08 28.77 -5.41
CA ASP A 80 6.35 29.52 -6.65
C ASP A 80 7.81 29.36 -7.11
#